data_AF-A0A2V8ZG69-F1
#
_entry.id   AF-A0A2V8ZG69-F1
#
_cell.length_a   1.000
_cell.length_b   1.000
_cell.length_c   1.000
_cell.angle_alpha   90.00
_cell.angle_beta   90.00
_cell.angle_gamma   90.00
#
_symmetry.space_group_name_H-M   'P 1'
#
loop_
_entity.id
_entity.type
_entity.pdbx_description
1 polymer ?
#
loop_
_entity_poly.entity_id
_entity_poly.type
_entity_poly.pdbx_seq_one_letter_code
_entity_poly.pdbx_strand_id
1 'polypeptide(L)' 'MTTDETLASYGVNGFPVVAIVLLDKVLKDTERQQIVNALKQSNWIISGAQGAAARLGMKRSTLQARIANLGI' A
#
# COMPACT_ATOMS: atom_id res chain seq x y z
N MET A 1 2.72 17.21 48.33
CA MET A 1 4.01 17.70 47.82
C MET A 1 4.87 16.49 47.50
N THR A 2 4.60 15.85 46.37
CA THR A 2 5.54 14.93 45.71
C THR A 2 5.32 15.17 44.23
N THR A 3 6.31 15.83 43.66
CA THR A 3 6.34 16.43 42.35
C THR A 3 6.16 15.37 41.26
N ASP A 4 5.37 15.75 40.26
CA ASP A 4 5.11 15.09 38.97
C ASP A 4 6.40 15.03 38.12
N GLU A 5 7.47 14.43 38.66
CA GLU A 5 8.79 14.38 38.05
C GLU A 5 8.95 13.24 37.03
N THR A 6 7.85 12.59 36.62
CA THR A 6 7.89 11.46 35.67
C THR A 6 7.68 11.88 34.20
N LEU A 7 7.94 13.15 33.85
CA LEU A 7 7.92 13.60 32.43
C LEU A 7 9.31 13.73 31.80
N ALA A 8 10.40 13.46 32.53
CA ALA A 8 11.77 13.56 32.01
C ALA A 8 12.33 12.29 31.35
N SER A 9 11.53 11.21 31.22
CA SER A 9 11.98 9.93 30.64
C SER A 9 11.22 9.51 29.37
N TYR A 10 10.68 10.45 28.60
CA TYR A 10 10.30 10.19 27.20
C TYR A 10 11.55 10.05 26.35
N GLY A 11 12.31 8.98 26.62
CA GLY A 11 13.23 8.45 25.65
C GLY A 11 12.41 8.05 24.42
N VAL A 12 12.70 8.68 23.29
CA VAL A 12 12.21 8.30 21.95
C VAL A 12 12.68 6.89 21.50
N ASN A 13 13.07 6.02 22.44
CA ASN A 13 13.64 4.69 22.25
C ASN A 13 12.58 3.61 22.04
N GLY A 14 11.57 3.87 21.20
CA GLY A 14 10.48 2.93 21.04
C GLY A 14 9.38 3.35 20.09
N PHE A 15 9.65 4.16 19.07
CA PHE A 15 8.74 4.17 17.92
C PHE A 15 8.65 2.72 17.43
N PRO A 16 7.47 2.09 17.50
CA PRO A 16 7.38 0.67 17.25
C PRO A 16 7.72 0.47 15.77
N VAL A 17 8.87 -0.14 15.50
CA VAL A 17 9.21 -0.68 14.17
C VAL A 17 8.06 -1.55 13.64
N VAL A 18 7.28 -2.14 14.54
CA VAL A 18 6.02 -2.84 14.25
C VAL A 18 5.01 -1.94 13.53
N ALA A 19 4.84 -0.67 13.92
CA ALA A 19 3.96 0.26 13.20
C ALA A 19 4.50 0.62 11.81
N ILE A 20 5.82 0.77 11.66
CA ILE A 20 6.46 1.03 10.36
C ILE A 20 6.25 -0.16 9.40
N VAL A 21 6.47 -1.39 9.89
CA VAL A 21 6.31 -2.63 9.11
C VAL A 21 4.83 -2.91 8.81
N LEU A 22 3.92 -2.64 9.76
CA LEU A 22 2.48 -2.78 9.53
C LEU A 22 1.98 -1.79 8.49
N LEU A 23 2.51 -0.57 8.43
CA LEU A 23 2.11 0.43 7.44
C LEU A 23 2.51 -0.01 6.02
N ASP A 24 3.73 -0.51 5.84
CA ASP A 24 4.18 -1.08 4.55
C ASP A 24 3.28 -2.25 4.10
N LYS A 25 2.92 -3.13 5.05
CA LYS A 25 2.01 -4.24 4.76
C LYS A 25 0.64 -3.73 4.31
N VAL A 26 0.05 -2.78 5.04
CA VAL A 26 -1.25 -2.18 4.70
C VAL A 26 -1.22 -1.47 3.35
N LEU A 27 -0.14 -0.75 3.03
CA LEU A 27 0.04 -0.10 1.74
C LEU A 27 0.09 -1.12 0.60
N LYS A 28 0.89 -2.19 0.75
CA LYS A 28 0.99 -3.28 -0.25
C LYS A 28 -0.32 -4.02 -0.45
N ASP A 29 -1.03 -4.34 0.64
CA ASP A 29 -2.33 -4.99 0.59
C ASP A 29 -3.37 -4.11 -0.12
N THR A 30 -3.39 -2.81 0.20
CA THR A 30 -4.29 -1.84 -0.46
C THR A 30 -3.98 -1.74 -1.96
N GLU A 31 -2.71 -1.65 -2.32
CA GLU A 31 -2.27 -1.53 -3.72
C GLU A 31 -2.64 -2.79 -4.51
N ARG A 32 -2.44 -3.98 -3.92
CA ARG A 32 -2.91 -5.25 -4.49
C ARG A 32 -4.41 -5.26 -4.71
N GLN A 33 -5.19 -4.85 -3.70
CA GLN A 33 -6.65 -4.80 -3.79
C GLN A 33 -7.12 -3.83 -4.88
N GLN A 34 -6.47 -2.68 -5.03
CA GLN A 34 -6.78 -1.72 -6.08
C GLN A 34 -6.53 -2.30 -7.48
N ILE A 35 -5.41 -3.00 -7.69
CA ILE A 35 -5.10 -3.66 -8.96
C ILE A 35 -6.10 -4.76 -9.26
N VAL A 36 -6.41 -5.61 -8.28
CA VAL A 36 -7.40 -6.69 -8.44
C VAL A 36 -8.79 -6.13 -8.74
N ASN A 37 -9.21 -5.05 -8.06
CA ASN A 37 -10.49 -4.41 -8.31
C ASN A 37 -10.54 -3.78 -9.71
N ALA A 38 -9.47 -3.12 -10.15
CA ALA A 38 -9.39 -2.58 -11.49
C ALA A 38 -9.47 -3.68 -12.56
N LEU A 39 -8.79 -4.81 -12.35
CA LEU A 39 -8.87 -5.99 -13.22
C LEU A 39 -10.28 -6.57 -13.25
N LYS A 40 -10.94 -6.74 -12.09
CA LYS A 40 -12.34 -7.22 -12.05
C LYS A 40 -13.28 -6.27 -12.79
N GLN A 41 -13.14 -4.97 -12.60
CA GLN A 41 -13.97 -3.95 -13.26
C GLN A 41 -13.70 -3.87 -14.78
N SER A 42 -12.51 -4.25 -15.24
CA SER A 42 -12.17 -4.30 -16.66
C SER A 42 -12.35 -5.69 -17.29
N ASN A 43 -12.99 -6.64 -16.60
CA ASN A 43 -13.12 -8.03 -17.07
C ASN A 43 -11.76 -8.68 -17.40
N TRP A 44 -10.75 -8.43 -16.56
CA TRP A 44 -9.37 -8.91 -16.71
C TRP A 44 -8.62 -8.35 -17.93
N ILE A 45 -9.17 -7.31 -18.57
CA ILE A 45 -8.52 -6.65 -19.69
C ILE A 45 -7.47 -5.68 -19.14
N ILE A 46 -6.20 -5.90 -19.47
CA ILE A 46 -5.06 -5.06 -19.04
C ILE A 46 -4.89 -3.83 -19.96
N SER A 47 -5.29 -3.95 -21.22
CA SER A 47 -4.96 -3.02 -22.31
C SER A 47 -6.18 -2.45 -23.03
N GLY A 48 -6.03 -1.25 -23.59
CA GLY A 48 -7.10 -0.54 -24.29
C GLY A 48 -7.79 0.50 -23.41
N ALA A 49 -8.67 1.32 -24.01
CA ALA A 49 -9.32 2.45 -23.34
C ALA A 49 -10.18 2.04 -22.13
N GLN A 50 -10.67 0.81 -22.11
CA GLN A 50 -11.48 0.23 -21.02
C GLN A 50 -10.69 -0.73 -20.12
N GLY A 51 -9.39 -0.91 -20.38
CA GLY A 51 -8.53 -1.82 -19.62
C GLY A 51 -8.21 -1.28 -18.22
N ALA A 52 -7.78 -2.17 -17.32
CA ALA A 52 -7.39 -1.83 -15.95
C ALA A 52 -6.33 -0.73 -15.89
N ALA A 53 -5.38 -0.71 -16.84
CA ALA A 53 -4.36 0.34 -16.90
C ALA A 53 -4.97 1.73 -17.17
N ALA A 54 -5.93 1.80 -18.09
CA ALA A 54 -6.63 3.05 -18.40
C ALA A 54 -7.52 3.50 -17.22
N ARG A 55 -8.18 2.55 -16.54
CA ARG A 55 -8.99 2.84 -15.34
C ARG A 55 -8.15 3.33 -14.15
N LEU A 56 -6.94 2.80 -14.00
CA LEU A 56 -5.97 3.23 -12.98
C LEU A 56 -5.16 4.47 -13.42
N GLY A 57 -5.38 5.00 -14.63
CA GLY A 57 -4.66 6.17 -15.14
C GLY A 57 -3.15 5.95 -15.28
N MET A 58 -2.72 4.70 -15.47
CA MET A 58 -1.31 4.32 -15.51
C MET A 58 -0.95 3.65 -16.84
N LYS A 59 0.34 3.68 -17.20
CA LYS A 59 0.83 2.98 -18.39
C LYS A 59 0.61 1.47 -18.25
N ARG A 60 0.23 0.83 -19.36
CA ARG A 60 0.09 -0.64 -19.47
C ARG A 60 1.33 -1.37 -18.96
N SER A 61 2.53 -0.92 -19.33
CA SER A 61 3.79 -1.54 -18.93
C SER A 61 4.02 -1.46 -17.42
N THR A 62 3.64 -0.36 -16.78
CA THR A 62 3.69 -0.22 -15.32
C THR A 62 2.70 -1.17 -14.65
N LEU A 63 1.50 -1.33 -15.20
CA LEU A 63 0.53 -2.26 -14.64
C LEU A 63 1.00 -3.71 -14.79
N GLN A 64 1.57 -4.07 -15.93
CA GLN A 64 2.19 -5.38 -16.15
C GLN A 64 3.33 -5.65 -15.17
N ALA A 65 4.21 -4.67 -14.92
CA ALA A 65 5.28 -4.81 -13.93
C ALA A 65 4.72 -5.01 -12.52
N ARG A 66 3.66 -4.29 -12.14
CA ARG A 66 3.01 -4.44 -10.83
C ARG A 66 2.31 -5.79 -10.67
N ILE A 67 1.60 -6.26 -11.70
CA ILE A 67 0.99 -7.59 -11.74
C ILE A 67 2.05 -8.68 -11.58
N ALA A 68 3.15 -8.58 -12.32
CA ALA A 68 4.28 -9.50 -12.21
C ALA A 68 4.92 -9.49 -10.80
N ASN A 69 5.08 -8.31 -10.18
CA ASN A 69 5.57 -8.19 -8.80
C ASN A 69 4.59 -8.78 -7.77
N LEU A 70 3.29 -8.76 -8.05
CA LEU A 70 2.25 -9.34 -7.19
C LEU A 70 2.04 -10.85 -7.43
N GLY A 71 2.62 -11.40 -8.50
CA GLY A 71 2.47 -12.81 -8.86
C GLY A 71 1.03 -13.19 -9.25
N ILE A 72 0.29 -12.28 -9.87
CA ILE A 72 -1.09 -12.48 -10.35
C ILE A 72 -1.08 -12.79 -11.85
#